data_AF-A0A4Q1C0F7-F1
#
_entry.id   AF-A0A4Q1C0F7-F1
#
_cell.length_a   1.000
_cell.length_b   1.000
_cell.length_c   1.000
_cell.angle_alpha   90.00
_cell.angle_beta   90.00
_cell.angle_gamma   90.00
#
_symmetry.space_group_name_H-M   'P 1'
#
loop_
_entity.id
_entity.type
_entity.pdbx_description
1 polymer ?
#
loop_
_entity_poly.entity_id
_entity_poly.type
_entity_poly.pdbx_seq_one_letter_code
_entity_poly.pdbx_strand_id
1 'polypeptide(L)'
;MKTGLRPLIGITGGMGSGKSIICRIFACLGIPIFEADQVAHQLIQSSTSLQEQIRQAFGPESFDVQGHYNKAYIRSQIQEDKARLEVLNQIIHPAVRKELEKWAIIPSQAPFKLYESALLTSKNKASYMDHLIAVDCPLEERIERIQKRNHLTFEDNMKLIQNQPSPQEFSEGADFIIKNGKNDRVWPQVAAILKHFTMIILAVLLFNTSSLAQIKAMTFNIRMDTKSDGINQWSNRKDQCAELIKYHEADIIGMQEAFIHQIKDFAERLPNYAWFGRGRDDGKEEGEFSPLFYNTQKFKVIVQKTFWLSDSCEKVGFGWDAACRRVVTWGHFQDIKTKKKFYVFNTHFDHLGKIARRESAKLVLAKIKEIAKNSPVILLGDFNATPDSEPIQILLDPNNPDRLTNAESISKRGHYGPKNSFNGFKAEKENSQIDYVFVKNGVTVEQHATHSETWNNRYPTDHFPVSAILRIP
;
A
#
# COMPACT_ATOMS: atom_id res chain seq x y z
N MET A 1 4.30 9.10 20.94
CA MET A 1 5.10 9.73 19.87
C MET A 1 6.06 8.72 19.24
N LYS A 2 5.57 7.72 18.51
CA LYS A 2 6.39 7.15 17.44
C LYS A 2 6.01 7.94 16.21
N THR A 3 6.83 8.90 15.84
CA THR A 3 6.69 9.62 14.57
C THR A 3 6.80 8.59 13.44
N GLY A 4 6.13 8.84 12.31
CA GLY A 4 6.11 7.90 11.18
C GLY A 4 7.50 7.68 10.57
N LEU A 5 7.57 7.42 9.28
CA LEU A 5 8.81 7.15 8.55
C LEU A 5 9.90 8.25 8.62
N ARG A 6 9.61 9.41 9.21
CA ARG A 6 10.50 10.58 9.28
C ARG A 6 10.92 10.84 10.73
N PRO A 7 12.23 10.78 11.04
CA PRO A 7 12.70 10.91 12.42
C PRO A 7 12.61 12.36 12.95
N LEU A 8 12.46 12.48 14.27
CA LEU A 8 12.64 13.73 15.00
C LEU A 8 14.06 13.75 15.60
N ILE A 9 14.87 14.72 15.19
CA ILE A 9 16.28 14.81 15.52
C ILE A 9 16.51 15.98 16.46
N GLY A 10 17.10 15.71 17.62
CA GLY A 10 17.55 16.76 18.54
C GLY A 10 18.82 17.43 18.03
N ILE A 11 18.94 18.75 18.23
CA ILE A 11 20.20 19.47 18.05
C ILE A 11 20.63 20.14 19.35
N THR A 12 21.89 19.91 19.71
CA THR A 12 22.49 20.38 20.96
C THR A 12 23.88 20.97 20.78
N GLY A 13 24.48 21.46 21.85
CA GLY A 13 25.77 22.13 21.89
C GLY A 13 25.77 23.26 22.90
N GLY A 14 26.94 23.62 23.40
CA GLY A 14 27.06 24.68 24.41
C GLY A 14 26.68 26.07 23.88
N MET A 15 26.50 27.02 24.80
CA MET A 15 26.29 28.43 24.44
C MET A 15 27.47 28.94 23.59
N GLY A 16 27.19 29.69 22.54
CA GLY A 16 28.20 30.19 21.60
C GLY A 16 28.66 29.18 20.54
N SER A 17 28.23 27.90 20.59
CA SER A 17 28.68 26.90 19.61
C SER A 17 28.11 27.11 18.20
N GLY A 18 27.04 27.89 18.07
CA GLY A 18 26.42 28.23 16.79
C GLY A 18 25.27 27.33 16.36
N LYS A 19 24.63 26.60 17.29
CA LYS A 19 23.39 25.83 17.05
C LYS A 19 22.38 26.57 16.17
N SER A 20 22.03 27.81 16.53
CA SER A 20 21.05 28.59 15.78
C SER A 20 21.51 28.92 14.34
N ILE A 21 22.82 28.99 14.06
CA ILE A 21 23.33 29.08 12.69
C ILE A 21 23.08 27.77 11.95
N ILE A 22 23.41 26.64 12.56
CA ILE A 22 23.17 25.30 11.99
C ILE A 22 21.68 25.07 11.73
N CYS A 23 20.81 25.42 12.68
CA CYS A 23 19.36 25.42 12.52
C CYS A 23 18.97 26.25 11.29
N ARG A 24 19.41 27.50 11.18
CA ARG A 24 19.10 28.33 10.01
C ARG A 24 19.54 27.70 8.68
N ILE A 25 20.70 27.06 8.62
CA ILE A 25 21.15 26.36 7.41
C ILE A 25 20.17 25.22 7.06
N PHE A 26 19.78 24.39 8.03
CA PHE A 26 18.79 23.34 7.82
C PHE A 26 17.41 23.91 7.42
N ALA A 27 16.99 25.03 8.01
CA ALA A 27 15.75 25.71 7.64
C ALA A 27 15.77 26.19 6.19
N CYS A 28 16.89 26.76 5.71
CA CYS A 28 17.09 27.12 4.31
C CYS A 28 17.02 25.90 3.36
N LEU A 29 17.32 24.70 3.86
CA LEU A 29 17.20 23.43 3.14
C LEU A 29 15.79 22.82 3.24
N GLY A 30 14.82 23.53 3.82
CA GLY A 30 13.44 23.08 3.95
C GLY A 30 13.19 22.12 5.11
N ILE A 31 14.14 21.97 6.05
CA ILE A 31 13.95 21.17 7.27
C ILE A 31 13.15 21.97 8.29
N PRO A 32 11.99 21.48 8.76
CA PRO A 32 11.23 22.11 9.83
C PRO A 32 11.98 22.06 11.15
N ILE A 33 11.94 23.16 11.90
CA ILE A 33 12.65 23.31 13.18
C ILE A 33 11.66 23.70 14.26
N PHE A 34 11.75 23.02 15.40
CA PHE A 34 11.07 23.38 16.63
C PHE A 34 12.08 23.98 17.61
N GLU A 35 12.02 25.30 17.81
CA GLU A 35 12.89 26.03 18.73
C GLU A 35 12.26 26.07 20.13
N ALA A 36 12.69 25.18 21.03
CA ALA A 36 12.03 24.99 22.33
C ALA A 36 12.00 26.25 23.18
N ASP A 37 13.08 27.04 23.17
CA ASP A 37 13.20 28.27 23.96
C ASP A 37 12.24 29.37 23.45
N GLN A 38 12.07 29.48 22.13
CA GLN A 38 11.14 30.43 21.53
C GLN A 38 9.69 30.05 21.86
N VAL A 39 9.36 28.77 21.72
CA VAL A 39 8.03 28.24 22.06
C VAL A 39 7.73 28.42 23.54
N ALA A 40 8.70 28.16 24.43
CA ALA A 40 8.56 28.40 25.86
C ALA A 40 8.23 29.87 26.15
N HIS A 41 8.98 30.81 25.53
CA HIS A 41 8.74 32.23 25.74
C HIS A 41 7.35 32.67 25.24
N GLN A 42 6.91 32.18 24.08
CA GLN A 42 5.58 32.42 23.55
C GLN A 42 4.50 31.87 24.48
N LEU A 43 4.67 30.65 24.99
CA LEU A 43 3.70 30.01 25.89
C LEU A 43 3.58 30.73 27.23
N ILE A 44 4.68 31.18 27.82
CA ILE A 44 4.66 31.96 29.07
C ILE A 44 3.82 33.24 28.89
N GLN A 45 3.94 33.89 27.73
CA GLN A 45 3.21 35.14 27.48
C GLN A 45 1.75 34.92 27.05
N SER A 46 1.43 33.81 26.39
CA SER A 46 0.11 33.58 25.77
C SER A 46 -0.81 32.64 26.55
N SER A 47 -0.28 31.77 27.41
CA SER A 47 -1.07 30.75 28.12
C SER A 47 -1.46 31.21 29.52
N THR A 48 -2.73 31.58 29.71
CA THR A 48 -3.27 32.00 31.02
C THR A 48 -3.05 30.93 32.10
N SER A 49 -3.20 29.64 31.74
CA SER A 49 -2.98 28.54 32.68
C SER A 49 -1.51 28.44 33.11
N LEU A 50 -0.57 28.68 32.20
CA LEU A 50 0.86 28.63 32.52
C LEU A 50 1.27 29.83 33.38
N GLN A 51 0.73 31.01 33.07
CA GLN A 51 0.94 32.22 33.88
C GLN A 51 0.47 32.03 35.31
N GLU A 52 -0.70 31.41 35.50
CA GLU A 52 -1.25 31.16 36.83
C GLU A 52 -0.38 30.19 37.63
N GLN A 53 0.11 29.11 37.02
CA GLN A 53 1.04 28.18 37.67
C GLN A 53 2.36 28.88 38.07
N ILE A 54 2.88 29.75 37.21
CA ILE A 54 4.09 30.55 37.52
C ILE A 54 3.81 31.51 38.67
N ARG A 55 2.67 32.22 38.69
CA ARG A 55 2.29 33.12 39.79
C ARG A 55 2.11 32.38 41.10
N GLN A 56 1.55 31.18 41.08
CA GLN A 56 1.40 30.36 42.29
C GLN A 56 2.75 29.91 42.86
N ALA A 57 3.70 29.56 41.99
CA ALA A 57 5.01 29.08 42.42
C ALA A 57 6.00 30.21 42.80
N PHE A 58 5.94 31.35 42.10
CA PHE A 58 6.92 32.43 42.23
C PHE A 58 6.35 33.73 42.80
N GLY A 59 5.04 33.81 43.04
CA GLY A 59 4.36 35.01 43.50
C GLY A 59 3.87 35.92 42.36
N PRO A 60 3.04 36.93 42.68
CA PRO A 60 2.44 37.82 41.69
C PRO A 60 3.47 38.66 40.93
N GLU A 61 4.62 38.96 41.55
CA GLU A 61 5.72 39.75 40.96
C GLU A 61 6.45 39.04 39.79
N SER A 62 6.15 37.76 39.57
CA SER A 62 6.58 36.99 38.39
C SER A 62 6.10 37.59 37.06
N PHE A 63 5.07 38.43 37.11
CA PHE A 63 4.61 39.25 36.00
C PHE A 63 4.57 40.71 36.42
N ASP A 64 4.94 41.61 35.50
CA ASP A 64 4.83 43.04 35.76
C ASP A 64 3.38 43.54 35.74
N VAL A 65 3.18 44.82 36.05
CA VAL A 65 1.85 45.45 36.08
C VAL A 65 1.15 45.46 34.71
N GLN A 66 1.87 45.23 33.62
CA GLN A 66 1.34 45.11 32.26
C GLN A 66 1.07 43.64 31.88
N GLY A 67 1.34 42.69 32.76
CA GLY A 67 1.16 41.26 32.52
C GLY A 67 2.28 40.63 31.71
N HIS A 68 3.44 41.28 31.57
CA HIS A 68 4.60 40.68 30.93
C HIS A 68 5.45 39.88 31.92
N TYR A 69 6.05 38.80 31.43
CA TYR A 69 6.91 37.94 32.25
C TYR A 69 8.15 38.69 32.78
N ASN A 70 8.26 38.79 34.11
CA ASN A 70 9.32 39.51 34.79
C ASN A 70 10.60 38.66 34.92
N LYS A 71 11.41 38.64 33.86
CA LYS A 71 12.65 37.86 33.80
C LYS A 71 13.65 38.23 34.90
N ALA A 72 13.72 39.50 35.29
CA ALA A 72 14.67 39.97 36.30
C ALA A 72 14.31 39.42 37.68
N TYR A 73 13.03 39.47 38.04
CA TYR A 73 12.52 38.90 39.28
C TYR A 73 12.69 37.39 39.35
N ILE A 74 12.30 36.66 38.30
CA ILE A 74 12.48 35.20 38.30
C ILE A 74 13.96 34.83 38.43
N ARG A 75 14.86 35.59 37.79
CA ARG A 75 16.30 35.38 37.90
C ARG A 75 16.81 35.63 39.33
N SER A 76 16.33 36.65 40.04
CA SER A 76 16.74 36.88 41.43
C SER A 76 16.26 35.76 42.35
N GLN A 77 15.02 35.30 42.17
CA GLN A 77 14.48 34.17 42.93
C GLN A 77 15.26 32.86 42.71
N ILE A 78 15.72 32.60 41.47
CA ILE A 78 16.57 31.43 41.17
C ILE A 78 18.00 31.59 41.72
N GLN A 79 18.52 32.82 41.80
CA GLN A 79 19.83 33.09 42.39
C GLN A 79 19.82 32.87 43.91
N GLU A 80 18.72 33.22 44.58
CA GLU A 80 18.52 32.99 46.01
C GLU A 80 18.33 31.50 46.33
N ASP A 81 17.54 30.78 45.52
CA ASP A 81 17.31 29.35 45.68
C ASP A 81 17.40 28.62 44.33
N LYS A 82 18.50 27.87 44.15
CA LYS A 82 18.73 27.08 42.93
C LYS A 82 17.66 26.02 42.69
N ALA A 83 16.98 25.52 43.72
CA ALA A 83 15.91 24.52 43.58
C ALA A 83 14.70 25.08 42.82
N ARG A 84 14.49 26.40 42.84
CA ARG A 84 13.41 27.06 42.12
C ARG A 84 13.53 26.93 40.60
N LEU A 85 14.74 26.77 40.06
CA LEU A 85 14.90 26.50 38.63
C LEU A 85 14.19 25.21 38.22
N GLU A 86 14.26 24.17 39.06
CA GLU A 86 13.60 22.90 38.80
C GLU A 86 12.08 23.03 38.84
N VAL A 87 11.55 23.82 39.78
CA VAL A 87 10.11 24.14 39.85
C VAL A 87 9.64 24.85 38.57
N LEU A 88 10.40 25.85 38.09
CA LEU A 88 10.07 26.55 36.85
C LEU A 88 10.08 25.60 35.65
N ASN A 89 11.09 24.74 35.57
CA ASN A 89 11.24 23.73 34.53
C ASN A 89 10.06 22.73 34.54
N GLN A 90 9.62 22.28 35.72
CA GLN A 90 8.47 21.38 35.88
C GLN A 90 7.14 22.01 35.41
N ILE A 91 7.03 23.34 35.46
CA ILE A 91 5.87 24.07 34.95
C ILE A 91 5.95 24.22 33.41
N ILE A 92 7.11 24.64 32.89
CA ILE A 92 7.28 24.98 31.46
C ILE A 92 7.41 23.74 30.56
N HIS A 93 8.22 22.75 30.93
CA HIS A 93 8.55 21.62 30.04
C HIS A 93 7.32 20.81 29.61
N PRO A 94 6.33 20.50 30.47
CA PRO A 94 5.12 19.80 30.04
C PRO A 94 4.33 20.59 28.98
N ALA A 95 4.24 21.91 29.11
CA ALA A 95 3.54 22.77 28.16
C ALA A 95 4.25 22.78 26.80
N VAL A 96 5.57 22.96 26.79
CA VAL A 96 6.38 22.91 25.56
C VAL A 96 6.30 21.53 24.89
N ARG A 97 6.31 20.46 25.68
CA ARG A 97 6.16 19.09 25.18
C ARG A 97 4.81 18.87 24.49
N LYS A 98 3.73 19.42 25.04
CA LYS A 98 2.40 19.33 24.41
C LYS A 98 2.36 20.05 23.05
N GLU A 99 3.04 21.18 22.92
CA GLU A 99 3.16 21.86 21.62
C GLU A 99 4.09 21.11 20.65
N LEU A 100 5.17 20.51 21.15
CA LEU A 100 6.01 19.62 20.34
C LEU A 100 5.22 18.44 19.79
N GLU A 101 4.38 17.80 20.61
CA GLU A 101 3.52 16.68 20.19
C GLU A 101 2.59 17.09 19.05
N LYS A 102 1.96 18.26 19.14
CA LYS A 102 1.12 18.80 18.07
C LYS A 102 1.92 19.14 16.81
N TRP A 103 3.09 19.74 16.96
CA TRP A 103 3.95 20.13 15.85
C TRP A 103 4.57 18.91 15.13
N ALA A 104 4.93 17.87 15.88
CA ALA A 104 5.56 16.67 15.38
C ALA A 104 4.64 15.88 14.43
N ILE A 105 3.32 15.93 14.63
CA ILE A 105 2.34 15.24 13.77
C ILE A 105 2.00 15.99 12.46
N ILE A 106 2.38 17.27 12.33
CA ILE A 106 2.11 18.06 11.11
C ILE A 106 2.84 17.40 9.92
N PRO A 107 2.16 17.06 8.81
CA PRO A 107 2.81 16.47 7.65
C PRO A 107 3.94 17.35 7.10
N SER A 108 5.07 16.74 6.77
CA SER A 108 6.20 17.41 6.11
C SER A 108 6.77 16.50 5.04
N GLN A 109 7.24 17.08 3.93
CA GLN A 109 7.99 16.35 2.90
C GLN A 109 9.47 16.20 3.23
N ALA A 110 9.97 16.97 4.20
CA ALA A 110 11.37 16.94 4.61
C ALA A 110 11.79 15.55 5.10
N PRO A 111 13.06 15.17 4.93
CA PRO A 111 13.53 13.85 5.33
C PRO A 111 13.54 13.63 6.84
N PHE A 112 13.54 14.69 7.64
CA PHE A 112 13.45 14.65 9.09
C PHE A 112 12.95 16.01 9.61
N LYS A 113 12.69 16.07 10.92
CA LYS A 113 12.38 17.31 11.65
C LYS A 113 13.44 17.57 12.70
N LEU A 114 13.74 18.84 12.99
CA LEU A 114 14.70 19.22 14.02
C LEU A 114 14.02 19.77 15.28
N TYR A 115 14.57 19.41 16.43
CA TYR A 115 14.22 19.96 17.74
C TYR A 115 15.46 20.62 18.34
N GLU A 116 15.46 21.95 18.43
CA GLU A 116 16.52 22.71 19.09
C GLU A 116 16.18 22.94 20.56
N SER A 117 17.11 22.58 21.45
CA SER A 117 17.05 22.93 22.87
C SER A 117 18.46 23.22 23.41
N ALA A 118 18.57 24.20 24.31
CA ALA A 118 19.84 24.70 24.80
C ALA A 118 20.63 23.71 25.70
N LEU A 119 19.95 22.75 26.34
CA LEU A 119 20.53 21.86 27.37
C LEU A 119 20.28 20.37 27.10
N LEU A 120 19.99 20.01 25.86
CA LEU A 120 19.76 18.62 25.46
C LEU A 120 21.09 17.83 25.48
N THR A 121 21.10 16.63 26.03
CA THR A 121 22.26 15.71 26.07
C THR A 121 21.75 14.30 25.85
N SER A 122 22.62 13.33 25.58
CA SER A 122 22.19 11.93 25.50
C SER A 122 21.53 11.42 26.79
N LYS A 123 21.96 11.92 27.96
CA LYS A 123 21.43 11.53 29.28
C LYS A 123 19.99 12.01 29.53
N ASN A 124 19.62 13.17 28.98
CA ASN A 124 18.26 13.73 29.12
C ASN A 124 17.47 13.73 27.78
N LYS A 125 18.02 13.09 26.74
CA LYS A 125 17.37 12.90 25.44
C LYS A 125 16.08 12.13 25.67
N ALA A 126 14.96 12.76 25.31
CA ALA A 126 13.68 12.11 25.43
C ALA A 126 13.57 10.90 24.47
N SER A 127 12.89 9.85 24.92
CA SER A 127 12.74 8.58 24.17
C SER A 127 12.04 8.70 22.82
N TYR A 128 11.39 9.83 22.55
CA TYR A 128 10.72 10.14 21.28
C TYR A 128 11.63 10.85 20.27
N MET A 129 12.88 11.16 20.62
CA MET A 129 13.88 11.66 19.67
C MET A 129 14.67 10.48 19.12
N ASP A 130 14.72 10.33 17.81
CA ASP A 130 15.38 9.22 17.16
C ASP A 130 16.89 9.41 17.17
N HIS A 131 17.36 10.62 16.80
CA HIS A 131 18.77 10.95 16.70
C HIS A 131 19.13 12.27 17.40
N LEU A 132 20.41 12.48 17.65
CA LEU A 132 20.98 13.69 18.27
C LEU A 132 22.17 14.20 17.46
N ILE A 133 22.14 15.49 17.12
CA ILE A 133 23.22 16.24 16.50
C ILE A 133 23.86 17.14 17.55
N ALA A 134 25.16 17.00 17.81
CA ALA A 134 25.92 17.90 18.66
C ALA A 134 26.68 18.93 17.82
N VAL A 135 26.56 20.21 18.15
CA VAL A 135 27.34 21.30 17.54
C VAL A 135 28.52 21.62 18.45
N ASP A 136 29.70 21.27 17.99
CA ASP A 136 30.96 21.44 18.69
C ASP A 136 31.72 22.68 18.19
N CYS A 137 32.36 23.40 19.12
CA CYS A 137 33.11 24.60 18.84
C CYS A 137 34.12 24.84 19.97
N PRO A 138 35.38 25.20 19.65
CA PRO A 138 36.41 25.49 20.67
C PRO A 138 35.94 26.51 21.71
N LEU A 139 36.31 26.31 22.97
CA LEU A 139 35.84 27.11 24.09
C LEU A 139 36.19 28.60 23.92
N GLU A 140 37.40 28.89 23.46
CA GLU A 140 37.90 30.24 23.22
C GLU A 140 37.02 30.97 22.21
N GLU A 141 36.66 30.31 21.10
CA GLU A 141 35.78 30.87 20.09
C GLU A 141 34.34 31.06 20.59
N ARG A 142 33.85 30.14 21.42
CA ARG A 142 32.53 30.27 22.05
C ARG A 142 32.49 31.51 22.93
N ILE A 143 33.53 31.74 23.74
CA ILE A 143 33.66 32.92 24.61
C ILE A 143 33.69 34.19 23.76
N GLU A 144 34.51 34.25 22.71
CA GLU A 144 34.56 35.40 21.79
C GLU A 144 33.18 35.72 21.20
N ARG A 145 32.42 34.70 20.77
CA ARG A 145 31.07 34.87 20.21
C ARG A 145 30.08 35.37 21.26
N ILE A 146 30.18 34.89 22.49
CA ILE A 146 29.31 35.32 23.59
C ILE A 146 29.60 36.77 23.97
N GLN A 147 30.88 37.15 24.09
CA GLN A 147 31.30 38.52 24.41
C GLN A 147 30.84 39.53 23.34
N LYS A 148 30.85 39.14 22.07
CA LYS A 148 30.30 39.99 20.98
C LYS A 148 28.78 40.13 21.05
N ARG A 149 28.07 39.14 21.62
CA ARG A 149 26.60 39.09 21.69
C ARG A 149 26.05 39.77 22.94
N ASN A 150 26.77 39.69 24.06
CA ASN A 150 26.32 40.13 25.38
C ASN A 150 27.30 41.16 25.97
N HIS A 151 26.80 42.22 26.60
CA HIS A 151 27.62 43.21 27.32
C HIS A 151 28.11 42.74 28.70
N LEU A 152 28.27 41.43 28.90
CA LEU A 152 28.69 40.83 30.17
C LEU A 152 30.22 40.75 30.29
N THR A 153 30.73 40.76 31.51
CA THR A 153 32.17 40.57 31.78
C THR A 153 32.65 39.18 31.39
N PHE A 154 33.96 38.99 31.20
CA PHE A 154 34.54 37.66 30.95
C PHE A 154 34.19 36.67 32.07
N GLU A 155 34.24 37.12 33.33
CA GLU A 155 33.93 36.31 34.50
C GLU A 155 32.46 35.84 34.51
N ASP A 156 31.52 36.73 34.18
CA ASP A 156 30.10 36.38 34.11
C ASP A 156 29.79 35.40 32.97
N ASN A 157 30.43 35.58 31.81
CA ASN A 157 30.29 34.65 30.69
C ASN A 157 30.85 33.26 31.01
N MET A 158 31.98 33.20 31.75
CA MET A 158 32.55 31.93 32.22
C MET A 158 31.64 31.22 33.21
N LYS A 159 31.03 31.94 34.16
CA LYS A 159 30.03 31.37 35.08
C LYS A 159 28.84 30.77 34.32
N LEU A 160 28.38 31.42 33.26
CA LEU A 160 27.30 30.88 32.42
C LEU A 160 27.70 29.59 31.70
N ILE A 161 28.92 29.51 31.17
CA ILE A 161 29.42 28.30 30.50
C ILE A 161 29.64 27.16 31.49
N GLN A 162 30.18 27.45 32.68
CA GLN A 162 30.43 26.44 33.73
C GLN A 162 29.15 25.81 34.29
N ASN A 163 28.02 26.52 34.20
CA ASN A 163 26.71 25.99 34.59
C ASN A 163 26.06 25.12 33.50
N GLN A 164 26.71 24.92 32.35
CA GLN A 164 26.25 24.03 31.29
C GLN A 164 26.93 22.66 31.37
N PRO A 165 26.34 21.62 30.76
CA PRO A 165 27.06 20.38 30.48
C PRO A 165 28.41 20.67 29.82
N SER A 166 29.40 19.85 30.15
CA SER A 166 30.72 19.92 29.52
C SER A 166 30.61 19.66 28.00
N PRO A 167 31.57 20.15 27.18
CA PRO A 167 31.60 19.84 25.75
C PRO A 167 31.56 18.34 25.44
N GLN A 168 32.20 17.54 26.29
CA GLN A 168 32.15 16.08 26.22
C GLN A 168 30.73 15.57 26.45
N GLU A 169 30.00 16.05 27.45
CA GLU A 169 28.63 15.62 27.71
C GLU A 169 27.63 16.00 26.60
N PHE A 170 27.88 17.10 25.87
CA PHE A 170 27.07 17.45 24.70
C PHE A 170 27.31 16.52 23.51
N SER A 171 28.52 16.00 23.36
CA SER A 171 28.92 15.15 22.23
C SER A 171 28.79 13.65 22.54
N GLU A 172 28.85 13.28 23.81
CA GLU A 172 28.69 11.92 24.30
C GLU A 172 27.32 11.36 23.91
N GLY A 173 27.31 10.28 23.12
CA GLY A 173 26.09 9.65 22.63
C GLY A 173 25.35 10.43 21.54
N ALA A 174 25.95 11.46 20.94
CA ALA A 174 25.42 12.09 19.74
C ALA A 174 25.67 11.21 18.51
N ASP A 175 24.65 11.05 17.67
CA ASP A 175 24.73 10.30 16.42
C ASP A 175 25.57 11.05 15.37
N PHE A 176 25.56 12.38 15.43
CA PHE A 176 26.30 13.26 14.53
C PHE A 176 26.95 14.41 15.30
N ILE A 177 28.14 14.81 14.87
CA ILE A 177 28.84 15.99 15.39
C ILE A 177 29.09 16.97 14.24
N ILE A 178 28.66 18.22 14.41
CA ILE A 178 28.96 19.32 13.50
C ILE A 178 29.98 20.23 14.16
N LYS A 179 31.20 20.26 13.62
CA LYS A 179 32.25 21.19 14.03
C LYS A 179 32.02 22.57 13.42
N ASN A 180 32.03 23.59 14.26
CA ASN A 180 31.76 24.97 13.90
C ASN A 180 32.78 25.95 14.50
N GLY A 181 34.07 25.63 14.40
CA GLY A 181 35.19 26.55 14.63
C GLY A 181 35.53 27.41 13.40
N LYS A 182 36.44 28.36 13.55
CA LYS A 182 36.86 29.30 12.46
C LYS A 182 37.39 28.59 11.22
N ASN A 183 38.01 27.43 11.38
CA ASN A 183 38.62 26.64 10.30
C ASN A 183 37.71 25.51 9.78
N ASP A 184 36.53 25.32 10.37
CA ASP A 184 35.64 24.23 10.00
C ASP A 184 34.72 24.60 8.84
N ARG A 185 34.55 23.65 7.91
CA ARG A 185 33.56 23.77 6.84
C ARG A 185 32.25 23.16 7.31
N VAL A 186 31.31 24.02 7.69
CA VAL A 186 29.99 23.59 8.19
C VAL A 186 29.15 22.92 7.10
N TRP A 187 29.15 23.47 5.89
CA TRP A 187 28.26 23.03 4.82
C TRP A 187 28.42 21.55 4.43
N PRO A 188 29.63 21.00 4.19
CA PRO A 188 29.80 19.58 3.90
C PRO A 188 29.23 18.65 4.98
N GLN A 189 29.33 19.04 6.27
CA GLN A 189 28.82 18.25 7.40
C GLN A 189 27.29 18.23 7.41
N VAL A 190 26.67 19.40 7.21
CA VAL A 190 25.20 19.54 7.09
C VAL A 190 24.67 18.76 5.88
N ALA A 191 25.33 18.89 4.73
CA ALA A 191 24.94 18.18 3.50
C ALA A 191 25.05 16.65 3.65
N ALA A 192 26.06 16.16 4.37
CA ALA A 192 26.21 14.73 4.64
C ALA A 192 25.05 14.19 5.48
N ILE A 193 24.64 14.90 6.53
CA ILE A 193 23.50 14.52 7.38
C ILE A 193 22.20 14.54 6.55
N LEU A 194 21.97 15.59 5.75
CA LEU A 194 20.81 15.67 4.88
C LEU A 194 20.75 14.50 3.89
N LYS A 195 21.87 14.20 3.23
CA LYS A 195 21.99 13.08 2.29
C LYS A 195 21.71 11.74 2.97
N HIS A 196 22.24 11.52 4.17
CA HIS A 196 22.05 10.28 4.93
C HIS A 196 20.56 9.97 5.14
N PHE A 197 19.81 10.92 5.71
CA PHE A 197 18.37 10.71 5.96
C PHE A 197 17.53 10.67 4.68
N THR A 198 17.93 11.42 3.64
CA THR A 198 17.26 11.37 2.32
C THR A 198 17.41 9.99 1.68
N MET A 199 18.60 9.40 1.73
CA MET A 199 18.87 8.06 1.19
C MET A 199 18.10 6.97 1.92
N ILE A 200 17.95 7.07 3.25
CA ILE A 200 17.14 6.11 4.03
C ILE A 200 15.69 6.14 3.56
N ILE A 201 15.10 7.32 3.38
CA ILE A 201 13.72 7.43 2.89
C ILE A 201 13.57 6.88 1.48
N LEU A 202 14.50 7.21 0.57
CA LEU A 202 14.49 6.67 -0.79
C LEU A 202 14.60 5.15 -0.80
N ALA A 203 15.48 4.58 0.03
CA ALA A 203 15.60 3.13 0.17
C ALA A 203 14.28 2.50 0.67
N VAL A 204 13.64 3.06 1.71
CA VAL A 204 12.36 2.54 2.21
C VAL A 204 11.24 2.66 1.17
N LEU A 205 11.22 3.71 0.36
CA LEU A 205 10.28 3.85 -0.75
C LEU A 205 10.54 2.81 -1.87
N LEU A 206 11.80 2.50 -2.16
CA LEU A 206 12.19 1.48 -3.13
C LEU A 206 11.88 0.06 -2.64
N PHE A 207 12.11 -0.25 -1.36
CA PHE A 207 11.84 -1.57 -0.77
C PHE A 207 10.36 -1.86 -0.53
N ASN A 208 9.50 -0.84 -0.42
CA ASN A 208 8.04 -1.03 -0.38
C ASN A 208 7.42 -1.34 -1.76
N THR A 209 8.23 -1.46 -2.81
CA THR A 209 7.80 -2.09 -4.07
C THR A 209 7.94 -3.62 -4.00
N SER A 210 7.49 -4.24 -2.91
CA SER A 210 7.10 -5.65 -2.97
C SER A 210 5.97 -5.73 -4.00
N SER A 211 6.31 -6.08 -5.25
CA SER A 211 5.36 -6.26 -6.33
C SER A 211 4.47 -7.45 -5.97
N LEU A 212 3.37 -7.19 -5.26
CA LEU A 212 2.29 -8.15 -5.10
C LEU A 212 2.01 -8.73 -6.48
N ALA A 213 2.03 -10.07 -6.60
CA ALA A 213 1.83 -10.77 -7.87
C ALA A 213 0.52 -10.28 -8.48
N GLN A 214 0.65 -9.40 -9.47
CA GLN A 214 -0.46 -8.81 -10.17
C GLN A 214 -0.77 -9.72 -11.35
N ILE A 215 -2.01 -10.18 -11.41
CA ILE A 215 -2.49 -11.12 -12.41
C ILE A 215 -3.64 -10.47 -13.13
N LYS A 216 -3.58 -10.39 -14.46
CA LYS A 216 -4.77 -10.05 -15.26
C LYS A 216 -5.50 -11.32 -15.69
N ALA A 217 -6.52 -11.71 -14.94
CA ALA A 217 -7.34 -12.87 -15.27
C ALA A 217 -8.49 -12.47 -16.20
N MET A 218 -8.83 -13.32 -17.17
CA MET A 218 -9.91 -13.10 -18.14
C MET A 218 -10.76 -14.35 -18.30
N THR A 219 -12.09 -14.21 -18.24
CA THR A 219 -13.02 -15.23 -18.74
C THR A 219 -13.50 -14.82 -20.12
N PHE A 220 -13.53 -15.76 -21.06
CA PHE A 220 -13.73 -15.47 -22.47
C PHE A 220 -14.45 -16.62 -23.18
N ASN A 221 -15.78 -16.56 -23.26
CA ASN A 221 -16.52 -17.46 -24.13
C ASN A 221 -16.22 -17.06 -25.59
N ILE A 222 -15.56 -17.95 -26.32
CA ILE A 222 -15.04 -17.65 -27.66
C ILE A 222 -16.03 -17.95 -28.79
N ARG A 223 -17.20 -18.47 -28.43
CA ARG A 223 -18.21 -19.05 -29.32
C ARG A 223 -17.69 -20.24 -30.12
N MET A 224 -18.41 -21.36 -30.04
CA MET A 224 -18.09 -22.56 -30.82
C MET A 224 -18.08 -22.28 -32.33
N ASP A 225 -17.29 -23.06 -33.07
CA ASP A 225 -17.30 -22.99 -34.53
C ASP A 225 -18.54 -23.70 -35.11
N THR A 226 -19.42 -22.94 -35.75
CA THR A 226 -20.62 -23.46 -36.42
C THR A 226 -20.97 -22.69 -37.68
N LYS A 227 -21.37 -23.42 -38.73
CA LYS A 227 -21.78 -22.83 -40.02
C LYS A 227 -22.97 -21.86 -39.90
N SER A 228 -23.82 -22.06 -38.89
CA SER A 228 -24.99 -21.19 -38.65
C SER A 228 -24.62 -19.75 -38.33
N ASP A 229 -23.40 -19.50 -37.84
CA ASP A 229 -22.95 -18.14 -37.49
C ASP A 229 -22.59 -17.30 -38.73
N GLY A 230 -22.62 -17.88 -39.94
CA GLY A 230 -22.49 -17.16 -41.19
C GLY A 230 -21.20 -16.34 -41.26
N ILE A 231 -21.31 -15.02 -41.38
CA ILE A 231 -20.14 -14.14 -41.40
C ILE A 231 -19.32 -14.21 -40.09
N ASN A 232 -19.96 -14.55 -38.98
CA ASN A 232 -19.36 -14.70 -37.65
C ASN A 232 -18.83 -16.12 -37.36
N GLN A 233 -18.63 -16.96 -38.38
CA GLN A 233 -17.91 -18.22 -38.24
C GLN A 233 -16.49 -18.02 -37.69
N TRP A 234 -15.94 -19.03 -37.02
CA TRP A 234 -14.64 -18.97 -36.34
C TRP A 234 -13.50 -18.56 -37.26
N SER A 235 -13.50 -19.04 -38.51
CA SER A 235 -12.49 -18.70 -39.52
C SER A 235 -12.30 -17.20 -39.72
N ASN A 236 -13.36 -16.41 -39.47
CA ASN A 236 -13.39 -14.96 -39.65
C ASN A 236 -13.14 -14.18 -38.36
N ARG A 237 -13.00 -14.86 -37.20
CA ARG A 237 -12.87 -14.24 -35.87
C ARG A 237 -11.58 -14.60 -35.15
N LYS A 238 -10.96 -15.74 -35.49
CA LYS A 238 -9.78 -16.29 -34.77
C LYS A 238 -8.64 -15.29 -34.53
N ASP A 239 -8.31 -14.48 -35.54
CA ASP A 239 -7.25 -13.48 -35.42
C ASP A 239 -7.67 -12.36 -34.47
N GLN A 240 -8.91 -11.87 -34.59
CA GLN A 240 -9.46 -10.82 -33.74
C GLN A 240 -9.58 -11.25 -32.27
N CYS A 241 -10.01 -12.50 -32.00
CA CYS A 241 -10.05 -13.03 -30.65
C CYS A 241 -8.63 -13.09 -30.02
N ALA A 242 -7.62 -13.51 -30.79
CA ALA A 242 -6.25 -13.57 -30.31
C ALA A 242 -5.64 -12.17 -30.13
N GLU A 243 -5.96 -11.21 -31.01
CA GLU A 243 -5.56 -9.81 -30.90
C GLU A 243 -6.17 -9.14 -29.67
N LEU A 244 -7.42 -9.43 -29.32
CA LEU A 244 -8.05 -8.96 -28.09
C LEU A 244 -7.25 -9.40 -26.85
N ILE A 245 -6.89 -10.69 -26.77
CA ILE A 245 -6.09 -11.23 -25.66
C ILE A 245 -4.72 -10.53 -25.60
N LYS A 246 -4.07 -10.32 -26.74
CA LYS A 246 -2.78 -9.64 -26.85
C LYS A 246 -2.87 -8.17 -26.43
N TYR A 247 -3.86 -7.44 -26.92
CA TYR A 247 -4.07 -6.02 -26.62
C TYR A 247 -4.35 -5.79 -25.14
N HIS A 248 -5.19 -6.64 -24.55
CA HIS A 248 -5.47 -6.56 -23.12
C HIS A 248 -4.40 -7.23 -22.26
N GLU A 249 -3.36 -7.86 -22.81
CA GLU A 249 -2.28 -8.51 -22.04
C GLU A 249 -2.82 -9.44 -20.93
N ALA A 250 -3.82 -10.27 -21.25
CA ALA A 250 -4.42 -11.16 -20.27
C ALA A 250 -3.43 -12.27 -19.87
N ASP A 251 -3.18 -12.43 -18.57
CA ASP A 251 -2.17 -13.33 -18.03
C ASP A 251 -2.63 -14.78 -17.93
N ILE A 252 -3.90 -14.97 -17.53
CA ILE A 252 -4.57 -16.25 -17.41
C ILE A 252 -5.97 -16.10 -18.00
N ILE A 253 -6.31 -16.96 -18.95
CA ILE A 253 -7.57 -16.92 -19.70
C ILE A 253 -8.32 -18.23 -19.51
N GLY A 254 -9.52 -18.15 -18.94
CA GLY A 254 -10.49 -19.24 -18.97
C GLY A 254 -11.38 -19.09 -20.20
N MET A 255 -11.33 -20.04 -21.12
CA MET A 255 -12.18 -20.02 -22.32
C MET A 255 -13.36 -20.97 -22.19
N GLN A 256 -14.45 -20.70 -22.92
CA GLN A 256 -15.62 -21.57 -23.01
C GLN A 256 -16.01 -21.77 -24.49
N GLU A 257 -16.76 -22.83 -24.78
CA GLU A 257 -17.20 -23.23 -26.13
C GLU A 257 -16.06 -23.56 -27.11
N ALA A 258 -14.85 -23.80 -26.62
CA ALA A 258 -13.69 -23.99 -27.48
C ALA A 258 -13.59 -25.45 -27.95
N PHE A 259 -13.71 -25.70 -29.26
CA PHE A 259 -13.28 -26.98 -29.84
C PHE A 259 -11.76 -27.06 -29.98
N ILE A 260 -11.22 -28.28 -30.09
CA ILE A 260 -9.78 -28.52 -30.14
C ILE A 260 -9.08 -27.77 -31.29
N HIS A 261 -9.71 -27.61 -32.47
CA HIS A 261 -9.12 -26.84 -33.56
C HIS A 261 -9.08 -25.34 -33.28
N GLN A 262 -10.08 -24.78 -32.59
CA GLN A 262 -10.08 -23.38 -32.15
C GLN A 262 -8.98 -23.13 -31.11
N ILE A 263 -8.77 -24.09 -30.20
CA ILE A 263 -7.68 -24.05 -29.22
C ILE A 263 -6.31 -24.06 -29.92
N LYS A 264 -6.13 -24.93 -30.93
CA LYS A 264 -4.89 -24.99 -31.74
C LYS A 264 -4.65 -23.67 -32.48
N ASP A 265 -5.69 -23.07 -33.09
CA ASP A 265 -5.60 -21.74 -33.70
C ASP A 265 -5.14 -20.67 -32.71
N PHE A 266 -5.60 -20.68 -31.46
CA PHE A 266 -5.11 -19.77 -30.41
C PHE A 266 -3.66 -20.06 -30.02
N ALA A 267 -3.28 -21.32 -29.85
CA ALA A 267 -1.91 -21.70 -29.48
C ALA A 267 -0.89 -21.22 -30.51
N GLU A 268 -1.22 -21.26 -31.81
CA GLU A 268 -0.39 -20.70 -32.89
C GLU A 268 -0.24 -19.17 -32.80
N ARG A 269 -1.29 -18.47 -32.35
CA ARG A 269 -1.35 -16.99 -32.30
C ARG A 269 -0.86 -16.39 -30.98
N LEU A 270 -0.68 -17.22 -29.96
CA LEU A 270 -0.29 -16.85 -28.61
C LEU A 270 0.99 -17.60 -28.19
N PRO A 271 2.15 -17.36 -28.84
CA PRO A 271 3.35 -18.18 -28.68
C PRO A 271 3.97 -18.19 -27.28
N ASN A 272 3.63 -17.20 -26.44
CA ASN A 272 4.09 -17.12 -25.04
C ASN A 272 3.14 -17.81 -24.05
N TYR A 273 2.06 -18.42 -24.55
CA TYR A 273 1.03 -19.05 -23.74
C TYR A 273 1.09 -20.57 -23.89
N ALA A 274 0.83 -21.26 -22.79
CA ALA A 274 0.50 -22.67 -22.80
C ALA A 274 -0.94 -22.83 -22.34
N TRP A 275 -1.53 -23.99 -22.64
CA TRP A 275 -2.90 -24.29 -22.27
C TRP A 275 -3.07 -25.73 -21.81
N PHE A 276 -4.14 -25.98 -21.06
CA PHE A 276 -4.57 -27.32 -20.71
C PHE A 276 -6.09 -27.39 -20.54
N GLY A 277 -6.63 -28.59 -20.67
CA GLY A 277 -8.06 -28.90 -20.56
C GLY A 277 -8.36 -30.23 -21.26
N ARG A 278 -9.56 -30.76 -21.07
CA ARG A 278 -10.04 -31.98 -21.73
C ARG A 278 -11.37 -31.72 -22.39
N GLY A 279 -11.60 -32.33 -23.55
CA GLY A 279 -12.87 -32.33 -24.25
C GLY A 279 -13.96 -32.96 -23.39
N ARG A 280 -15.12 -32.31 -23.31
CA ARG A 280 -16.18 -32.71 -22.37
C ARG A 280 -16.88 -34.01 -22.75
N ASP A 281 -16.73 -34.50 -23.98
CA ASP A 281 -17.49 -35.65 -24.48
C ASP A 281 -16.76 -36.99 -24.35
N ASP A 282 -15.43 -37.00 -24.27
CA ASP A 282 -14.64 -38.22 -24.11
C ASP A 282 -13.51 -38.10 -23.08
N GLY A 283 -13.29 -36.90 -22.52
CA GLY A 283 -12.18 -36.62 -21.62
C GLY A 283 -10.81 -36.55 -22.30
N LYS A 284 -10.78 -36.41 -23.62
CA LYS A 284 -9.59 -36.22 -24.45
C LYS A 284 -9.77 -35.00 -25.37
N GLU A 285 -10.14 -35.21 -26.64
CA GLU A 285 -10.25 -34.15 -27.65
C GLU A 285 -11.67 -33.94 -28.20
N GLU A 286 -12.65 -34.77 -27.82
CA GLU A 286 -14.02 -34.66 -28.33
C GLU A 286 -14.88 -33.68 -27.51
N GLY A 287 -15.68 -32.91 -28.24
CA GLY A 287 -16.58 -31.90 -27.67
C GLY A 287 -15.91 -30.57 -27.34
N GLU A 288 -16.70 -29.64 -26.83
CA GLU A 288 -16.18 -28.36 -26.33
C GLU A 288 -15.32 -28.56 -25.08
N PHE A 289 -14.39 -27.64 -24.89
CA PHE A 289 -13.52 -27.56 -23.72
C PHE A 289 -13.90 -26.35 -22.87
N SER A 290 -13.47 -26.38 -21.61
CA SER A 290 -13.28 -25.19 -20.79
C SER A 290 -11.80 -25.05 -20.44
N PRO A 291 -10.90 -24.70 -21.39
CA PRO A 291 -9.47 -24.75 -21.15
C PRO A 291 -8.99 -23.54 -20.34
N LEU A 292 -7.80 -23.66 -19.77
CA LEU A 292 -7.06 -22.53 -19.19
C LEU A 292 -5.82 -22.27 -20.05
N PHE A 293 -5.73 -21.07 -20.61
CA PHE A 293 -4.50 -20.52 -21.21
C PHE A 293 -3.76 -19.68 -20.16
N TYR A 294 -2.43 -19.70 -20.17
CA TYR A 294 -1.64 -18.89 -19.24
C TYR A 294 -0.30 -18.47 -19.84
N ASN A 295 0.17 -17.29 -19.45
CA ASN A 295 1.47 -16.75 -19.86
C ASN A 295 2.62 -17.50 -19.17
N THR A 296 3.38 -18.27 -19.95
CA THR A 296 4.47 -19.12 -19.47
C THR A 296 5.68 -18.35 -18.95
N GLN A 297 5.81 -17.07 -19.31
CA GLN A 297 6.87 -16.20 -18.80
C GLN A 297 6.58 -15.72 -17.36
N LYS A 298 5.31 -15.77 -16.94
CA LYS A 298 4.89 -15.33 -15.60
C LYS A 298 4.56 -16.49 -14.67
N PHE A 299 4.02 -17.59 -15.18
CA PHE A 299 3.53 -18.68 -14.32
C PHE A 299 4.05 -20.05 -14.71
N LYS A 300 4.21 -20.89 -13.68
CA LYS A 300 4.36 -22.33 -13.80
C LYS A 300 3.11 -23.01 -13.29
N VAL A 301 2.69 -24.08 -13.95
CA VAL A 301 1.60 -24.95 -13.48
C VAL A 301 2.21 -26.13 -12.74
N ILE A 302 1.83 -26.32 -11.48
CA ILE A 302 2.30 -27.41 -10.61
C ILE A 302 1.39 -28.63 -10.80
N VAL A 303 0.07 -28.41 -10.86
CA VAL A 303 -0.94 -29.44 -11.04
C VAL A 303 -1.99 -28.90 -12.01
N GLN A 304 -2.48 -29.75 -12.90
CA GLN A 304 -3.61 -29.46 -13.78
C GLN A 304 -4.56 -30.66 -13.84
N LYS A 305 -5.86 -30.42 -13.77
CA LYS A 305 -6.90 -31.46 -13.87
C LYS A 305 -8.19 -30.91 -14.48
N THR A 306 -9.05 -31.82 -14.92
CA THR A 306 -10.42 -31.55 -15.35
C THR A 306 -11.36 -32.55 -14.69
N PHE A 307 -12.55 -32.12 -14.28
CA PHE A 307 -13.62 -32.98 -13.77
C PHE A 307 -14.97 -32.57 -14.37
N TRP A 308 -15.94 -33.49 -14.38
CA TRP A 308 -17.28 -33.25 -14.91
C TRP A 308 -18.23 -32.72 -13.85
N LEU A 309 -19.12 -31.82 -14.23
CA LEU A 309 -20.23 -31.37 -13.40
C LEU A 309 -21.34 -32.44 -13.42
N SER A 310 -21.11 -33.52 -12.68
CA SER A 310 -21.97 -34.68 -12.56
C SER A 310 -21.75 -35.40 -11.22
N ASP A 311 -22.60 -36.36 -10.88
CA ASP A 311 -22.51 -37.13 -9.64
C ASP A 311 -21.17 -37.87 -9.47
N SER A 312 -20.56 -38.34 -10.55
CA SER A 312 -19.29 -39.08 -10.48
C SER A 312 -18.06 -38.17 -10.44
N CYS A 313 -18.12 -36.96 -11.02
CA CYS A 313 -17.03 -36.01 -11.26
C CYS A 313 -15.79 -36.51 -12.06
N GLU A 314 -15.37 -37.76 -11.86
CA GLU A 314 -14.16 -38.35 -12.44
C GLU A 314 -14.41 -39.05 -13.78
N LYS A 315 -15.67 -39.40 -14.06
CA LYS A 315 -16.08 -40.04 -15.30
C LYS A 315 -16.82 -39.06 -16.18
N VAL A 316 -16.66 -39.25 -17.48
CA VAL A 316 -17.46 -38.56 -18.50
C VAL A 316 -18.93 -38.87 -18.25
N GLY A 317 -19.74 -37.84 -18.06
CA GLY A 317 -21.16 -38.02 -17.74
C GLY A 317 -21.95 -36.72 -17.79
N PHE A 318 -23.26 -36.87 -17.96
CA PHE A 318 -24.22 -35.80 -17.77
C PHE A 318 -24.48 -35.62 -16.27
N GLY A 319 -24.76 -34.39 -15.84
CA GLY A 319 -25.21 -34.10 -14.48
C GLY A 319 -26.68 -33.73 -14.48
N TRP A 320 -27.49 -34.39 -13.64
CA TRP A 320 -28.89 -34.04 -13.40
C TRP A 320 -29.71 -33.85 -14.69
N ASP A 321 -30.32 -32.68 -14.88
CA ASP A 321 -31.13 -32.30 -16.05
C ASP A 321 -30.33 -31.54 -17.12
N ALA A 322 -28.98 -31.66 -17.13
CA ALA A 322 -28.14 -30.97 -18.10
C ALA A 322 -28.39 -31.46 -19.52
N ALA A 323 -28.47 -30.52 -20.46
CA ALA A 323 -28.58 -30.83 -21.89
C ALA A 323 -27.24 -31.20 -22.51
N CYS A 324 -26.13 -30.78 -21.92
CA CYS A 324 -24.78 -31.10 -22.36
C CYS A 324 -23.93 -31.60 -21.18
N ARG A 325 -22.91 -32.40 -21.48
CA ARG A 325 -21.84 -32.68 -20.50
C ARG A 325 -21.11 -31.38 -20.22
N ARG A 326 -20.87 -31.06 -18.95
CA ARG A 326 -20.17 -29.83 -18.54
C ARG A 326 -18.96 -30.19 -17.69
N VAL A 327 -17.91 -29.38 -17.76
CA VAL A 327 -16.63 -29.65 -17.10
C VAL A 327 -16.10 -28.41 -16.37
N VAL A 328 -15.26 -28.67 -15.37
CA VAL A 328 -14.39 -27.68 -14.74
C VAL A 328 -12.95 -28.10 -14.99
N THR A 329 -12.16 -27.19 -15.57
CA THR A 329 -10.71 -27.34 -15.66
C THR A 329 -10.06 -26.45 -14.63
N TRP A 330 -9.04 -26.96 -13.92
CA TRP A 330 -8.35 -26.18 -12.91
C TRP A 330 -6.87 -26.47 -12.84
N GLY A 331 -6.11 -25.48 -12.38
CA GLY A 331 -4.68 -25.61 -12.15
C GLY A 331 -4.22 -24.98 -10.84
N HIS A 332 -3.16 -25.55 -10.27
CA HIS A 332 -2.36 -24.97 -9.19
C HIS A 332 -1.18 -24.24 -9.81
N PHE A 333 -1.21 -22.92 -9.76
CA PHE A 333 -0.24 -22.03 -10.37
C PHE A 333 0.78 -21.54 -9.35
N GLN A 334 1.98 -21.24 -9.84
CA GLN A 334 3.00 -20.49 -9.13
C GLN A 334 3.50 -19.34 -9.99
N ASP A 335 3.44 -18.13 -9.45
CA ASP A 335 4.09 -16.96 -10.04
C ASP A 335 5.62 -17.12 -9.98
N ILE A 336 6.29 -16.94 -11.12
CA ILE A 336 7.73 -17.21 -11.27
C ILE A 336 8.57 -16.25 -10.43
N LYS A 337 8.17 -14.97 -10.34
CA LYS A 337 8.95 -13.91 -9.68
C LYS A 337 8.77 -13.95 -8.17
N THR A 338 7.54 -13.95 -7.71
CA THR A 338 7.15 -13.85 -6.30
C THR A 338 7.06 -15.20 -5.59
N LYS A 339 7.04 -16.32 -6.35
CA LYS A 339 6.85 -17.69 -5.86
C LYS A 339 5.51 -17.96 -5.19
N LYS A 340 4.59 -16.98 -5.17
CA LYS A 340 3.24 -17.12 -4.63
C LYS A 340 2.47 -18.18 -5.42
N LYS A 341 1.65 -18.93 -4.69
CA LYS A 341 0.85 -20.04 -5.22
C LYS A 341 -0.63 -19.73 -5.09
N PHE A 342 -1.40 -20.13 -6.09
CA PHE A 342 -2.84 -19.89 -6.16
C PHE A 342 -3.48 -20.91 -7.09
N TYR A 343 -4.81 -21.03 -7.01
CA TYR A 343 -5.59 -21.94 -7.84
C TYR A 343 -6.47 -21.14 -8.79
N VAL A 344 -6.56 -21.61 -10.04
CA VAL A 344 -7.49 -21.07 -11.03
C VAL A 344 -8.39 -22.19 -11.51
N PHE A 345 -9.69 -21.92 -11.54
CA PHE A 345 -10.74 -22.80 -12.04
C PHE A 345 -11.43 -22.10 -13.23
N ASN A 346 -11.82 -22.88 -14.23
CA ASN A 346 -12.61 -22.41 -15.37
C ASN A 346 -13.74 -23.39 -15.66
N THR A 347 -14.93 -22.89 -15.97
CA THR A 347 -16.13 -23.71 -16.18
C THR A 347 -17.08 -23.11 -17.21
N HIS A 348 -17.98 -23.94 -17.73
CA HIS A 348 -19.14 -23.52 -18.52
C HIS A 348 -20.38 -24.28 -18.01
N PHE A 349 -21.35 -23.60 -17.41
CA PHE A 349 -22.57 -24.21 -16.87
C PHE A 349 -23.60 -24.53 -17.94
N ASP A 350 -24.54 -25.43 -17.62
CA ASP A 350 -25.59 -25.82 -18.56
C ASP A 350 -26.58 -24.69 -18.87
N HIS A 351 -26.98 -24.56 -20.13
CA HIS A 351 -27.86 -23.49 -20.58
C HIS A 351 -29.35 -23.84 -20.37
N LEU A 352 -29.73 -25.12 -20.33
CA LEU A 352 -31.12 -25.56 -20.17
C LEU A 352 -31.42 -26.09 -18.76
N GLY A 353 -30.56 -26.95 -18.22
CA GLY A 353 -30.75 -27.66 -16.97
C GLY A 353 -30.74 -26.74 -15.75
N LYS A 354 -31.90 -26.54 -15.13
CA LYS A 354 -32.04 -25.70 -13.94
C LYS A 354 -31.45 -26.39 -12.72
N ILE A 355 -31.74 -27.68 -12.56
CA ILE A 355 -31.20 -28.49 -11.46
C ILE A 355 -29.68 -28.60 -11.62
N ALA A 356 -29.21 -28.82 -12.84
CA ALA A 356 -27.81 -28.96 -13.17
C ALA A 356 -27.03 -27.70 -12.81
N ARG A 357 -27.50 -26.50 -13.13
CA ARG A 357 -26.82 -25.26 -12.72
C ARG A 357 -26.76 -25.11 -11.20
N ARG A 358 -27.86 -25.38 -10.49
CA ARG A 358 -27.91 -25.31 -9.03
C ARG A 358 -26.92 -26.27 -8.38
N GLU A 359 -26.95 -27.54 -8.77
CA GLU A 359 -26.08 -28.56 -8.18
C GLU A 359 -24.63 -28.37 -8.62
N SER A 360 -24.39 -27.85 -9.82
CA SER A 360 -23.05 -27.44 -10.27
C SER A 360 -22.48 -26.32 -9.39
N ALA A 361 -23.26 -25.31 -9.00
CA ALA A 361 -22.81 -24.25 -8.11
C ALA A 361 -22.36 -24.82 -6.75
N LYS A 362 -23.16 -25.71 -6.15
CA LYS A 362 -22.82 -26.38 -4.89
C LYS A 362 -21.57 -27.25 -5.04
N LEU A 363 -21.49 -28.04 -6.11
CA LEU A 363 -20.36 -28.92 -6.40
C LEU A 363 -19.07 -28.13 -6.59
N VAL A 364 -19.10 -27.01 -7.31
CA VAL A 364 -17.94 -26.14 -7.51
C VAL A 364 -17.43 -25.59 -6.17
N LEU A 365 -18.31 -25.12 -5.29
CA LEU A 365 -17.89 -24.67 -3.94
C LEU A 365 -17.23 -25.80 -3.15
N ALA A 366 -17.84 -27.00 -3.16
CA ALA A 366 -17.30 -28.16 -2.47
C ALA A 366 -15.92 -28.56 -3.01
N LYS A 367 -15.74 -28.57 -4.33
CA LYS A 367 -14.47 -28.89 -4.99
C LYS A 367 -13.40 -27.83 -4.77
N ILE A 368 -13.75 -26.55 -4.80
CA ILE A 368 -12.82 -25.46 -4.45
C ILE A 368 -12.31 -25.63 -3.01
N LYS A 369 -13.20 -25.91 -2.06
CA LYS A 369 -12.84 -26.16 -0.66
C LYS A 369 -11.90 -27.37 -0.52
N GLU A 370 -12.24 -28.48 -1.18
CA GLU A 370 -11.45 -29.72 -1.17
C GLU A 370 -10.03 -29.49 -1.73
N ILE A 371 -9.94 -28.84 -2.90
CA ILE A 371 -8.71 -28.73 -3.68
C ILE A 371 -7.82 -27.59 -3.17
N ALA A 372 -8.38 -26.39 -3.01
CA ALA A 372 -7.60 -25.19 -2.70
C ALA A 372 -7.48 -24.93 -1.20
N LYS A 373 -8.39 -25.47 -0.38
CA LYS A 373 -8.47 -25.23 1.07
C LYS A 373 -8.46 -23.72 1.35
N ASN A 374 -7.44 -23.24 2.07
CA ASN A 374 -7.26 -21.83 2.42
C ASN A 374 -6.37 -21.06 1.41
N SER A 375 -5.96 -21.68 0.30
CA SER A 375 -5.12 -21.05 -0.71
C SER A 375 -5.91 -20.04 -1.54
N PRO A 376 -5.28 -18.99 -2.09
CA PRO A 376 -5.94 -18.02 -2.98
C PRO A 376 -6.60 -18.69 -4.19
N VAL A 377 -7.83 -18.28 -4.53
CA VAL A 377 -8.63 -18.88 -5.62
C VAL A 377 -9.15 -17.82 -6.57
N ILE A 378 -9.11 -18.15 -7.86
CA ILE A 378 -9.78 -17.45 -8.96
C ILE A 378 -10.69 -18.46 -9.67
N LEU A 379 -11.96 -18.13 -9.86
CA LEU A 379 -12.90 -18.92 -10.67
C LEU A 379 -13.39 -18.06 -11.84
N LEU A 380 -13.24 -18.59 -13.04
CA LEU A 380 -13.60 -17.99 -14.31
C LEU A 380 -14.73 -18.84 -14.93
N GLY A 381 -15.59 -18.24 -15.74
CA GLY A 381 -16.55 -19.03 -16.51
C GLY A 381 -17.72 -18.27 -17.07
N ASP A 382 -18.40 -18.97 -17.96
CA ASP A 382 -19.78 -18.70 -18.38
C ASP A 382 -20.72 -19.56 -17.52
N PHE A 383 -21.58 -18.91 -16.73
CA PHE A 383 -22.46 -19.57 -15.79
C PHE A 383 -23.88 -19.77 -16.33
N ASN A 384 -24.20 -19.25 -17.53
CA ASN A 384 -25.55 -19.26 -18.10
C ASN A 384 -26.63 -18.80 -17.08
N ALA A 385 -26.27 -17.86 -16.20
CA ALA A 385 -27.08 -17.46 -15.08
C ALA A 385 -26.79 -15.99 -14.73
N THR A 386 -27.85 -15.21 -14.56
CA THR A 386 -27.77 -13.80 -14.18
C THR A 386 -27.50 -13.63 -12.68
N PRO A 387 -27.16 -12.41 -12.19
CA PRO A 387 -26.87 -12.21 -10.77
C PRO A 387 -27.98 -12.67 -9.83
N ASP A 388 -29.25 -12.49 -10.21
CA ASP A 388 -30.41 -12.89 -9.39
C ASP A 388 -30.76 -14.38 -9.52
N SER A 389 -30.10 -15.11 -10.41
CA SER A 389 -30.36 -16.54 -10.61
C SER A 389 -29.83 -17.38 -9.45
N GLU A 390 -30.59 -18.41 -9.06
CA GLU A 390 -30.26 -19.36 -7.98
C GLU A 390 -28.80 -19.84 -7.93
N PRO A 391 -28.16 -20.31 -9.03
CA PRO A 391 -26.76 -20.75 -8.96
C PRO A 391 -25.78 -19.64 -8.56
N ILE A 392 -26.00 -18.39 -8.98
CA ILE A 392 -25.12 -17.27 -8.61
C ILE A 392 -25.33 -16.88 -7.14
N GLN A 393 -26.59 -16.87 -6.68
CA GLN A 393 -26.93 -16.65 -5.28
C GLN A 393 -26.30 -17.72 -4.37
N ILE A 394 -26.27 -18.98 -4.79
CA ILE A 394 -25.58 -20.07 -4.06
C ILE A 394 -24.07 -19.79 -3.94
N LEU A 395 -23.42 -19.35 -5.04
CA LEU A 395 -21.98 -19.06 -5.04
C LEU A 395 -21.62 -17.89 -4.11
N LEU A 396 -22.53 -16.93 -3.93
CA LEU A 396 -22.32 -15.68 -3.20
C LEU A 396 -22.95 -15.63 -1.80
N ASP A 397 -23.68 -16.67 -1.38
CA ASP A 397 -24.46 -16.68 -0.15
C ASP A 397 -23.62 -16.24 1.06
N PRO A 398 -23.91 -15.09 1.69
CA PRO A 398 -23.14 -14.56 2.82
C PRO A 398 -23.12 -15.49 4.03
N ASN A 399 -24.11 -16.37 4.18
CA ASN A 399 -24.20 -17.34 5.26
C ASN A 399 -23.31 -18.57 5.04
N ASN A 400 -22.82 -18.77 3.82
CA ASN A 400 -21.89 -19.84 3.51
C ASN A 400 -20.43 -19.36 3.71
N PRO A 401 -19.65 -19.96 4.63
CA PRO A 401 -18.23 -19.62 4.80
C PRO A 401 -17.38 -20.01 3.57
N ASP A 402 -17.86 -20.98 2.80
CA ASP A 402 -17.20 -21.44 1.59
C ASP A 402 -17.55 -20.60 0.35
N ARG A 403 -18.42 -19.59 0.47
CA ARG A 403 -18.80 -18.68 -0.63
C ARG A 403 -17.62 -18.06 -1.35
N LEU A 404 -17.86 -17.67 -2.60
CA LEU A 404 -16.96 -16.85 -3.40
C LEU A 404 -17.32 -15.37 -3.27
N THR A 405 -16.50 -14.51 -3.84
CA THR A 405 -16.77 -13.07 -3.96
C THR A 405 -16.72 -12.67 -5.43
N ASN A 406 -17.74 -11.96 -5.92
CA ASN A 406 -17.74 -11.43 -7.28
C ASN A 406 -16.67 -10.31 -7.39
N ALA A 407 -15.71 -10.46 -8.30
CA ALA A 407 -14.62 -9.50 -8.45
C ALA A 407 -15.12 -8.10 -8.80
N GLU A 408 -16.22 -7.98 -9.55
CA GLU A 408 -16.86 -6.69 -9.86
C GLU A 408 -17.21 -5.91 -8.58
N SER A 409 -17.83 -6.60 -7.61
CA SER A 409 -18.37 -5.99 -6.39
C SER A 409 -17.31 -5.43 -5.44
N ILE A 410 -16.06 -5.88 -5.57
CA ILE A 410 -14.95 -5.51 -4.68
C ILE A 410 -13.79 -4.82 -5.43
N SER A 411 -14.02 -4.41 -6.67
CA SER A 411 -13.01 -3.71 -7.48
C SER A 411 -12.69 -2.33 -6.88
N LYS A 412 -11.43 -2.10 -6.52
CA LYS A 412 -10.98 -0.82 -5.92
C LYS A 412 -11.14 0.38 -6.84
N ARG A 413 -10.99 0.19 -8.16
CA ARG A 413 -11.13 1.23 -9.18
C ARG A 413 -12.51 1.21 -9.86
N GLY A 414 -13.45 0.41 -9.35
CA GLY A 414 -14.76 0.22 -9.96
C GLY A 414 -14.75 -0.69 -11.19
N HIS A 415 -15.86 -0.69 -11.92
CA HIS A 415 -16.10 -1.48 -13.12
C HIS A 415 -15.97 -0.60 -14.38
N TYR A 416 -15.32 -1.11 -15.43
CA TYR A 416 -15.27 -0.49 -16.76
C TYR A 416 -16.04 -1.32 -17.79
N GLY A 417 -16.74 -0.64 -18.71
CA GLY A 417 -17.50 -1.29 -19.78
C GLY A 417 -18.93 -1.66 -19.35
N PRO A 418 -19.64 -2.44 -20.18
CA PRO A 418 -21.00 -2.88 -19.90
C PRO A 418 -21.05 -3.93 -18.79
N LYS A 419 -22.12 -3.91 -17.99
CA LYS A 419 -22.33 -4.97 -16.98
C LYS A 419 -22.72 -6.29 -17.61
N ASN A 420 -23.45 -6.23 -18.72
CA ASN A 420 -23.88 -7.42 -19.45
C ASN A 420 -22.71 -7.99 -20.24
N SER A 421 -22.65 -9.32 -20.32
CA SER A 421 -21.54 -10.02 -20.98
C SER A 421 -21.98 -10.77 -22.23
N PHE A 422 -23.26 -10.78 -22.59
CA PHE A 422 -23.74 -11.43 -23.82
C PHE A 422 -24.27 -10.40 -24.83
N ASN A 423 -23.84 -10.54 -26.09
CA ASN A 423 -24.18 -9.63 -27.19
C ASN A 423 -24.82 -10.33 -28.39
N GLY A 424 -24.75 -11.66 -28.50
CA GLY A 424 -25.41 -12.42 -29.58
C GLY A 424 -24.97 -12.00 -31.00
N PHE A 425 -23.76 -11.48 -31.15
CA PHE A 425 -23.22 -10.81 -32.35
C PHE A 425 -24.00 -9.57 -32.84
N LYS A 426 -24.80 -8.92 -31.99
CA LYS A 426 -25.62 -7.76 -32.37
C LYS A 426 -25.30 -6.52 -31.56
N ALA A 427 -25.76 -6.49 -30.32
CA ALA A 427 -25.61 -5.38 -29.40
C ALA A 427 -25.70 -5.94 -27.98
N GLU A 428 -25.25 -5.15 -27.00
CA GLU A 428 -25.42 -5.50 -25.60
C GLU A 428 -26.89 -5.85 -25.30
N LYS A 429 -27.11 -6.98 -24.63
CA LYS A 429 -28.44 -7.41 -24.19
C LYS A 429 -28.60 -7.13 -22.71
N GLU A 430 -29.67 -6.46 -22.31
CA GLU A 430 -29.99 -6.28 -20.88
C GLU A 430 -30.19 -7.63 -20.17
N ASN A 431 -29.91 -7.67 -18.86
CA ASN A 431 -30.04 -8.85 -18.02
C ASN A 431 -29.30 -10.08 -18.57
N SER A 432 -28.08 -9.86 -19.04
CA SER A 432 -27.25 -10.90 -19.65
C SER A 432 -25.81 -10.89 -19.14
N GLN A 433 -25.60 -10.40 -17.92
CA GLN A 433 -24.39 -10.67 -17.17
C GLN A 433 -24.39 -12.15 -16.78
N ILE A 434 -23.69 -12.98 -17.55
CA ILE A 434 -23.62 -14.44 -17.35
C ILE A 434 -22.17 -14.95 -17.23
N ASP A 435 -21.19 -14.11 -17.54
CA ASP A 435 -19.77 -14.39 -17.43
C ASP A 435 -19.19 -13.69 -16.20
N TYR A 436 -18.42 -14.43 -15.40
CA TYR A 436 -17.96 -13.94 -14.10
C TYR A 436 -16.49 -14.23 -13.83
N VAL A 437 -15.88 -13.31 -13.09
CA VAL A 437 -14.64 -13.55 -12.36
C VAL A 437 -14.96 -13.56 -10.86
N PHE A 438 -14.84 -14.72 -10.23
CA PHE A 438 -15.00 -14.89 -8.80
C PHE A 438 -13.64 -15.09 -8.12
N VAL A 439 -13.52 -14.63 -6.87
CA VAL A 439 -12.30 -14.76 -6.07
C VAL A 439 -12.59 -15.26 -4.66
N LYS A 440 -11.58 -15.84 -3.99
CA LYS A 440 -11.65 -16.28 -2.59
C LYS A 440 -10.30 -16.15 -1.89
N ASN A 441 -10.30 -16.25 -0.56
CA ASN A 441 -9.12 -16.44 0.29
C ASN A 441 -8.08 -15.30 0.15
N GLY A 442 -8.55 -14.06 0.26
CA GLY A 442 -7.69 -12.87 0.37
C GLY A 442 -7.18 -12.30 -0.96
N VAL A 443 -7.59 -12.84 -2.11
CA VAL A 443 -7.33 -12.20 -3.41
C VAL A 443 -8.04 -10.84 -3.46
N THR A 444 -7.28 -9.79 -3.76
CA THR A 444 -7.83 -8.43 -3.89
C THR A 444 -7.97 -8.04 -5.36
N VAL A 445 -8.94 -7.18 -5.66
CA VAL A 445 -9.28 -6.77 -7.02
C VAL A 445 -8.97 -5.29 -7.19
N GLU A 446 -8.00 -4.97 -8.04
CA GLU A 446 -7.62 -3.59 -8.35
C GLU A 446 -8.58 -2.96 -9.35
N GLN A 447 -8.97 -3.72 -10.36
CA GLN A 447 -9.84 -3.27 -11.44
C GLN A 447 -10.63 -4.44 -12.01
N HIS A 448 -11.85 -4.19 -12.44
CA HIS A 448 -12.71 -5.13 -13.16
C HIS A 448 -13.22 -4.46 -14.44
N ALA A 449 -13.33 -5.23 -15.53
CA ALA A 449 -13.78 -4.70 -16.81
C ALA A 449 -14.51 -5.75 -17.67
N THR A 450 -15.47 -5.29 -18.45
CA THR A 450 -16.09 -6.03 -19.56
C THR A 450 -15.70 -5.35 -20.87
N HIS A 451 -15.22 -6.12 -21.83
CA HIS A 451 -14.60 -5.62 -23.07
C HIS A 451 -15.58 -5.69 -24.24
N SER A 452 -16.02 -4.54 -24.75
CA SER A 452 -17.08 -4.41 -25.76
C SER A 452 -16.58 -3.88 -27.12
N GLU A 453 -15.31 -4.06 -27.41
CA GLU A 453 -14.66 -3.60 -28.63
C GLU A 453 -15.22 -4.34 -29.87
N THR A 454 -15.27 -3.60 -30.99
CA THR A 454 -15.70 -4.12 -32.30
C THR A 454 -14.63 -3.91 -33.35
N TRP A 455 -14.67 -4.74 -34.40
CA TRP A 455 -13.92 -4.57 -35.64
C TRP A 455 -14.91 -4.48 -36.80
N ASN A 456 -14.92 -3.36 -37.53
CA ASN A 456 -15.89 -3.10 -38.60
C ASN A 456 -17.36 -3.35 -38.17
N ASN A 457 -17.73 -2.87 -36.98
CA ASN A 457 -19.04 -3.09 -36.34
C ASN A 457 -19.39 -4.56 -36.07
N ARG A 458 -18.38 -5.43 -35.95
CA ARG A 458 -18.55 -6.84 -35.59
C ARG A 458 -17.85 -7.15 -34.29
N TYR A 459 -18.47 -7.99 -33.47
CA TYR A 459 -17.84 -8.50 -32.27
C TYR A 459 -16.97 -9.72 -32.57
N PRO A 460 -15.83 -9.88 -31.89
CA PRO A 460 -15.00 -11.07 -31.99
C PRO A 460 -15.68 -12.37 -31.53
N THR A 461 -16.81 -12.29 -30.81
CA THR A 461 -17.56 -13.41 -30.21
C THR A 461 -18.96 -12.90 -29.83
N ASP A 462 -19.92 -13.79 -29.56
CA ASP A 462 -21.24 -13.42 -29.04
C ASP A 462 -21.24 -13.06 -27.55
N HIS A 463 -20.09 -13.09 -26.89
CA HIS A 463 -19.88 -12.61 -25.52
C HIS A 463 -18.92 -11.42 -25.44
N PHE A 464 -18.99 -10.63 -24.39
CA PHE A 464 -17.96 -9.67 -24.02
C PHE A 464 -17.02 -10.33 -23.02
N PRO A 465 -15.71 -10.42 -23.31
CA PRO A 465 -14.75 -10.95 -22.35
C PRO A 465 -14.77 -10.13 -21.06
N VAL A 466 -14.78 -10.81 -19.92
CA VAL A 466 -14.72 -10.18 -18.59
C VAL A 466 -13.34 -10.40 -18.00
N SER A 467 -12.73 -9.35 -17.46
CA SER A 467 -11.39 -9.44 -16.87
C SER A 467 -11.28 -8.73 -15.54
N ALA A 468 -10.32 -9.17 -14.72
CA ALA A 468 -9.97 -8.51 -13.49
C ALA A 468 -8.45 -8.44 -13.31
N ILE A 469 -7.98 -7.31 -12.79
CA ILE A 469 -6.60 -7.16 -12.30
C ILE A 469 -6.60 -7.53 -10.82
N LEU A 470 -5.96 -8.65 -10.51
CA LEU A 470 -5.99 -9.31 -9.22
C LEU A 470 -4.62 -9.21 -8.53
N ARG A 471 -4.61 -9.22 -7.20
CA ARG A 471 -3.39 -9.40 -6.41
C ARG A 471 -3.54 -10.59 -5.47
N ILE A 472 -2.56 -11.49 -5.54
CA ILE A 472 -2.46 -12.63 -4.62
C ILE A 472 -1.85 -12.17 -3.29
N PRO A 473 -2.47 -12.49 -2.14
CA PRO A 473 -2.05 -12.06 -0.81
C PRO A 473 -0.64 -12.55 -0.44
#